data_AF-A0A1Y2TLV1-F1
#
_entry.id   AF-A0A1Y2TLV1-F1
#
_cell.length_a   1.000
_cell.length_b   1.000
_cell.length_c   1.000
_cell.angle_alpha   90.00
_cell.angle_beta   90.00
_cell.angle_gamma   90.00
#
_symmetry.space_group_name_H-M   'P 1'
#
loop_
_entity.id
_entity.type
_entity.pdbx_description
1 polymer ?
#
loop_
_entity_poly.entity_id
_entity_poly.type
_entity_poly.pdbx_seq_one_letter_code
_entity_poly.pdbx_strand_id
1 'polypeptide(L)'
;MTRIFQIGLAIEAFLNIAGALTFVLYPEWCLTFAIADSTTGVPPSSTVLWQIYGVLVLTLTVPIILCIPNSEAVAEKRRIVFQTLIAGEVFIEAVLSWHITQPEKSGFTLNALVLSAVNLLPALSWHTFAIYIKPELIQSEDGLSTKSTKKTL
;
A
#
# COMPACT_ATOMS: atom_id res chain seq x y z
N MET A 1 11.53 16.32 6.54
CA MET A 1 10.22 15.75 6.19
C MET A 1 9.16 16.50 6.94
N THR A 2 8.10 16.93 6.25
CA THR A 2 7.05 17.72 6.88
C THR A 2 6.24 16.87 7.88
N ARG A 3 5.71 17.50 8.93
CA ARG A 3 4.83 16.81 9.90
C ARG A 3 3.60 16.18 9.26
N ILE A 4 3.05 16.82 8.22
CA ILE A 4 1.91 16.30 7.46
C ILE A 4 2.26 14.94 6.84
N PHE A 5 3.46 14.82 6.28
CA PHE A 5 3.90 13.58 5.66
C PHE A 5 4.14 12.47 6.69
N GLN A 6 4.70 12.81 7.87
CA GLN A 6 4.83 11.88 9.00
C GLN A 6 3.49 11.33 9.46
N ILE A 7 2.49 12.21 9.60
CA ILE A 7 1.13 11.82 9.99
C ILE A 7 0.51 10.93 8.90
N GLY A 8 0.69 11.27 7.63
CA GLY A 8 0.24 10.44 6.50
C GLY A 8 0.79 9.02 6.58
N LEU A 9 2.11 8.87 6.76
CA LEU A 9 2.74 7.55 6.92
C LEU A 9 2.29 6.80 8.17
N ALA A 10 2.04 7.51 9.27
CA ALA A 10 1.55 6.90 10.50
C ALA A 10 0.11 6.38 10.33
N ILE A 11 -0.75 7.13 9.65
CA ILE A 11 -2.12 6.72 9.32
C ILE A 11 -2.09 5.51 8.38
N GLU A 12 -1.26 5.56 7.34
CA GLU A 12 -1.11 4.47 6.38
C GLU A 12 -0.63 3.19 7.09
N ALA A 13 0.42 3.28 7.90
CA ALA A 13 0.92 2.14 8.66
C ALA A 13 -0.15 1.56 9.60
N PHE A 14 -0.92 2.43 10.27
CA PHE A 14 -2.02 2.00 11.13
C PHE A 14 -3.10 1.24 10.34
N LEU A 15 -3.54 1.79 9.21
CA LEU A 15 -4.56 1.16 8.36
C LEU A 15 -4.08 -0.18 7.78
N ASN A 16 -2.83 -0.25 7.34
CA ASN A 16 -2.24 -1.50 6.85
C ASN A 16 -2.18 -2.56 7.95
N ILE A 17 -1.76 -2.20 9.17
CA ILE A 17 -1.74 -3.13 10.31
C ILE A 17 -3.16 -3.60 10.64
N ALA A 18 -4.11 -2.67 10.79
CA ALA A 18 -5.48 -3.02 11.14
C ALA A 18 -6.14 -3.92 10.08
N GLY A 19 -6.01 -3.57 8.80
CA GLY A 19 -6.53 -4.36 7.68
C GLY A 19 -5.85 -5.73 7.59
N ALA A 20 -4.53 -5.77 7.61
CA ALA A 20 -3.78 -7.01 7.46
C ALA A 20 -3.95 -7.97 8.64
N LEU A 21 -4.06 -7.48 9.87
CA LEU A 21 -4.41 -8.32 11.02
C LEU A 21 -5.79 -8.95 10.83
N THR A 22 -6.74 -8.21 10.26
CA THR A 22 -8.06 -8.77 9.94
C THR A 22 -7.95 -9.86 8.87
N PHE A 23 -7.11 -9.66 7.83
CA PHE A 23 -6.88 -10.67 6.79
C PHE A 23 -6.23 -11.94 7.33
N VAL A 24 -5.32 -11.82 8.31
CA VAL A 24 -4.62 -12.95 8.92
C VAL A 24 -5.51 -13.71 9.90
N LEU A 25 -6.24 -12.99 10.76
CA LEU A 25 -7.01 -13.59 11.86
C LEU A 25 -8.42 -14.03 11.43
N TYR A 26 -9.02 -13.35 10.45
CA TYR A 26 -10.39 -13.59 9.99
C TYR A 26 -10.50 -13.71 8.44
N PRO A 27 -9.67 -14.53 7.79
CA PRO A 27 -9.61 -14.60 6.32
C PRO A 27 -10.92 -15.03 5.65
N GLU A 28 -11.60 -16.04 6.19
CA GLU A 28 -12.86 -16.55 5.63
C GLU A 28 -13.98 -15.50 5.69
N TRP A 29 -14.07 -14.77 6.80
CA TRP A 29 -15.03 -13.69 6.94
C TRP A 29 -14.79 -12.59 5.90
N CYS A 30 -13.54 -12.18 5.69
CA CYS A 30 -13.21 -11.20 4.63
C CYS A 30 -13.61 -11.71 3.24
N LEU A 31 -13.24 -12.95 2.91
CA LEU A 31 -13.47 -13.53 1.59
C LEU A 31 -14.95 -13.79 1.31
N THR A 32 -15.77 -14.02 2.34
CA THR A 32 -17.22 -14.23 2.19
C THR A 32 -17.92 -13.06 1.51
N PHE A 33 -17.43 -11.83 1.67
CA PHE A 33 -17.97 -10.65 1.00
C PHE A 33 -17.50 -10.50 -0.45
N ALA A 34 -16.47 -11.25 -0.87
CA ALA A 34 -15.82 -11.09 -2.15
C ALA A 34 -16.17 -12.20 -3.15
N ILE A 35 -16.34 -13.44 -2.68
CA ILE A 35 -16.58 -14.61 -3.55
C ILE A 35 -17.88 -14.49 -4.34
N ALA A 36 -17.85 -14.95 -5.59
CA ALA A 36 -19.03 -14.94 -6.47
C ALA A 36 -20.05 -16.04 -6.12
N ASP A 37 -19.60 -17.20 -5.66
CA ASP A 37 -20.46 -18.31 -5.24
C ASP A 37 -20.35 -18.52 -3.74
N SER A 38 -21.42 -18.16 -3.02
CA SER A 38 -21.50 -18.32 -1.56
C SER A 38 -21.99 -19.71 -1.14
N THR A 39 -22.44 -20.56 -2.08
CA THR A 39 -23.05 -21.86 -1.76
C THR A 39 -22.02 -22.94 -1.46
N THR A 40 -20.84 -22.86 -2.08
CA THR A 40 -19.72 -23.80 -1.86
C THR A 40 -18.80 -23.40 -0.72
N GLY A 41 -18.99 -22.20 -0.15
CA GLY A 41 -18.11 -21.63 0.87
C GLY A 41 -16.76 -21.16 0.32
N VAL A 42 -15.95 -20.56 1.20
CA VAL A 42 -14.60 -20.08 0.87
C VAL A 42 -13.65 -21.27 0.74
N PRO A 43 -12.95 -21.45 -0.40
CA PRO A 43 -11.96 -22.52 -0.54
C PRO A 43 -10.80 -22.37 0.45
N PRO A 44 -10.33 -23.45 1.11
CA PRO A 44 -9.22 -23.36 2.07
C PRO A 44 -7.92 -22.80 1.48
N SER A 45 -7.65 -23.06 0.19
CA SER A 45 -6.51 -22.48 -0.51
C SER A 45 -6.59 -20.96 -0.60
N SER A 46 -7.80 -20.42 -0.83
CA SER A 46 -8.03 -18.97 -0.88
C SER A 46 -7.83 -18.33 0.48
N THR A 47 -8.28 -19.00 1.55
CA THR A 47 -8.03 -18.59 2.95
C THR A 47 -6.53 -18.45 3.22
N VAL A 48 -5.74 -19.48 2.88
CA VAL A 48 -4.29 -19.45 3.10
C VAL A 48 -3.62 -18.34 2.27
N LEU A 49 -3.98 -18.19 0.99
CA LEU A 49 -3.43 -17.13 0.14
C LEU A 49 -3.77 -15.73 0.66
N TRP A 50 -4.97 -15.54 1.21
CA TRP A 50 -5.40 -14.29 1.81
C TRP A 50 -4.61 -13.95 3.09
N GLN A 51 -4.33 -14.96 3.92
CA GLN A 51 -3.45 -14.79 5.07
C GLN A 51 -2.02 -14.44 4.66
N ILE A 52 -1.47 -15.12 3.65
CA ILE A 52 -0.14 -14.80 3.10
C ILE A 52 -0.11 -13.36 2.60
N TYR A 53 -1.15 -12.92 1.88
CA TYR A 53 -1.28 -11.53 1.46
C TYR A 53 -1.28 -10.57 2.66
N GLY A 54 -2.04 -10.85 3.72
CA GLY A 54 -2.00 -10.07 4.96
C GLY A 54 -0.60 -10.00 5.59
N VAL A 55 0.13 -11.11 5.64
CA VAL A 55 1.51 -11.14 6.14
C VAL A 55 2.45 -10.30 5.27
N LEU A 56 2.28 -10.32 3.94
CA LEU A 56 3.04 -9.48 3.02
C LEU A 56 2.76 -7.99 3.25
N VAL A 57 1.50 -7.59 3.46
CA VAL A 57 1.13 -6.21 3.80
C VAL A 57 1.78 -5.78 5.11
N LEU A 58 1.75 -6.62 6.16
CA LEU A 58 2.45 -6.34 7.42
C LEU A 58 3.96 -6.19 7.21
N THR A 59 4.56 -7.07 6.42
CA THR A 59 6.00 -7.03 6.10
C THR A 59 6.38 -5.74 5.39
N LEU A 60 5.58 -5.30 4.42
CA LEU A 60 5.78 -4.04 3.69
C LEU A 60 5.43 -2.80 4.53
N THR A 61 4.69 -2.96 5.62
CA THR A 61 4.42 -1.86 6.56
C THR A 61 5.61 -1.52 7.45
N VAL A 62 6.49 -2.49 7.74
CA VAL A 62 7.72 -2.25 8.52
C VAL A 62 8.59 -1.14 7.92
N PRO A 63 8.96 -1.17 6.62
CA PRO A 63 9.75 -0.09 6.04
C PRO A 63 8.99 1.25 6.00
N ILE A 64 7.66 1.27 5.91
CA ILE A 64 6.85 2.51 6.02
C ILE A 64 7.03 3.13 7.41
N ILE A 65 6.92 2.34 8.48
CA ILE A 65 7.13 2.81 9.85
C ILE A 65 8.55 3.35 10.03
N LEU A 66 9.55 2.65 9.50
CA LEU A 66 10.95 3.08 9.55
C LEU A 66 11.21 4.38 8.76
N CYS A 67 10.30 4.77 7.85
CA CYS A 67 10.38 6.02 7.12
C CYS A 67 9.86 7.24 7.91
N ILE A 68 9.13 7.05 9.02
CA ILE A 68 8.50 8.12 9.82
C ILE A 68 9.51 9.06 10.51
N PRO A 69 10.61 8.59 11.13
CA PRO A 69 11.56 9.48 11.78
C PRO A 69 12.21 10.45 10.77
N ASN A 70 12.33 11.73 11.12
CA ASN A 70 12.99 12.73 10.27
C ASN A 70 14.51 12.66 10.48
N SER A 71 15.21 11.94 9.60
CA SER A 71 16.67 11.81 9.59
C SER A 71 17.19 11.75 8.15
N GLU A 72 18.41 12.25 7.91
CA GLU A 72 19.07 12.15 6.59
C GLU A 72 19.25 10.69 6.15
N ALA A 73 19.72 9.81 7.03
CA ALA A 73 19.91 8.39 6.74
C ALA A 73 18.61 7.66 6.39
N VAL A 74 17.47 8.14 6.89
CA VAL A 74 16.14 7.62 6.55
C VAL A 74 15.66 8.20 5.22
N ALA A 75 15.89 9.50 4.98
CA ALA A 75 15.47 10.19 3.76
C ALA A 75 16.07 9.55 2.49
N GLU A 76 17.34 9.12 2.55
CA GLU A 76 18.00 8.41 1.45
C GLU A 76 17.31 7.08 1.09
N LYS A 77 16.72 6.40 2.09
CA LYS A 77 16.07 5.10 1.94
C LYS A 77 14.60 5.20 1.55
N ARG A 78 13.92 6.30 1.85
CA ARG A 78 12.49 6.50 1.51
C ARG A 78 12.22 6.30 0.03
N ARG A 79 13.12 6.73 -0.84
CA ARG A 79 12.93 6.62 -2.29
C ARG A 79 12.81 5.16 -2.75
N ILE A 80 13.71 4.27 -2.31
CA ILE A 80 13.66 2.87 -2.72
C ILE A 80 12.46 2.14 -2.10
N VAL A 81 12.07 2.50 -0.86
CA VAL A 81 10.87 1.96 -0.20
C VAL A 81 9.63 2.30 -1.02
N PHE A 82 9.44 3.59 -1.34
CA PHE A 82 8.25 4.04 -2.08
C PHE A 82 8.23 3.51 -3.51
N GLN A 83 9.38 3.39 -4.19
CA GLN A 83 9.44 2.76 -5.52
C GLN A 83 9.03 1.29 -5.47
N THR A 84 9.41 0.57 -4.42
CA THR A 84 9.03 -0.83 -4.20
C THR A 84 7.52 -0.96 -3.98
N LEU A 85 6.94 -0.06 -3.17
CA LEU A 85 5.49 -0.01 -2.92
C LEU A 85 4.72 0.27 -4.23
N ILE A 86 5.10 1.33 -4.96
CA ILE A 86 4.49 1.66 -6.25
C ILE A 86 4.55 0.48 -7.22
N ALA A 87 5.70 -0.19 -7.31
CA ALA A 87 5.84 -1.35 -8.20
C ALA A 87 4.85 -2.46 -7.82
N GLY A 88 4.77 -2.82 -6.54
CA GLY A 88 3.82 -3.82 -6.05
C GLY A 88 2.37 -3.43 -6.31
N GLU A 89 2.00 -2.19 -6.01
CA GLU A 89 0.66 -1.63 -6.21
C GLU A 89 0.26 -1.65 -7.69
N VAL A 90 1.15 -1.24 -8.59
CA VAL A 90 0.90 -1.28 -10.05
C VAL A 90 0.69 -2.70 -10.56
N PHE A 91 1.47 -3.67 -10.09
CA PHE A 91 1.27 -5.07 -10.49
C PHE A 91 -0.06 -5.63 -9.99
N ILE A 92 -0.48 -5.27 -8.76
CA ILE A 92 -1.79 -5.66 -8.22
C ILE A 92 -2.91 -5.01 -9.04
N GLU A 93 -2.82 -3.71 -9.32
CA GLU A 93 -3.79 -3.00 -10.17
C GLU A 93 -3.92 -3.62 -11.56
N ALA A 94 -2.81 -4.03 -12.17
CA ALA A 94 -2.82 -4.68 -13.47
C ALA A 94 -3.58 -6.01 -13.44
N VAL A 95 -3.37 -6.83 -12.39
CA VAL A 95 -4.08 -8.11 -12.20
C VAL A 95 -5.56 -7.86 -11.94
N LEU A 96 -5.91 -6.91 -11.07
CA LEU A 96 -7.30 -6.56 -10.78
C LEU A 96 -8.03 -6.07 -12.03
N SER A 97 -7.41 -5.14 -12.76
CA SER A 97 -7.94 -4.61 -14.02
C SER A 97 -8.15 -5.71 -15.06
N TRP A 98 -7.21 -6.65 -15.17
CA TRP A 98 -7.35 -7.82 -16.03
C TRP A 98 -8.53 -8.70 -15.64
N HIS A 99 -8.77 -8.93 -14.35
CA HIS A 99 -9.92 -9.71 -13.89
C HIS A 99 -11.24 -8.95 -13.99
N ILE A 100 -11.24 -7.62 -13.95
CA ILE A 100 -12.44 -6.79 -14.19
C ILE A 100 -12.94 -6.96 -15.64
N THR A 101 -12.07 -7.18 -16.62
CA THR A 101 -12.49 -7.39 -18.03
C THR A 101 -13.02 -8.80 -18.30
N GLN A 102 -12.81 -9.74 -17.38
CA GLN A 102 -13.26 -11.14 -17.46
C GLN A 102 -13.63 -11.67 -16.07
N PRO A 103 -14.67 -11.10 -15.43
CA PRO A 103 -14.99 -11.36 -14.02
C PRO A 103 -15.34 -12.82 -13.75
N GLU A 104 -15.92 -13.53 -14.73
CA GLU A 104 -16.31 -14.94 -14.63
C GLU A 104 -15.13 -15.90 -14.38
N LYS A 105 -13.89 -15.48 -14.67
CA LYS A 105 -12.68 -16.30 -14.47
C LYS A 105 -11.99 -16.06 -13.13
N SER A 106 -12.44 -15.07 -12.35
CA SER A 106 -11.76 -14.63 -11.13
C SER A 106 -12.18 -15.39 -9.87
N GLY A 107 -13.38 -15.97 -9.85
CA GLY A 107 -14.00 -16.49 -8.62
C GLY A 107 -14.53 -15.41 -7.67
N PHE A 108 -14.37 -14.13 -8.00
CA PHE A 108 -14.86 -12.99 -7.22
C PHE A 108 -16.03 -12.29 -7.93
N THR A 109 -16.85 -11.60 -7.14
CA THR A 109 -17.84 -10.68 -7.72
C THR A 109 -17.15 -9.51 -8.42
N LEU A 110 -17.75 -8.98 -9.48
CA LEU A 110 -17.25 -7.79 -10.16
C LEU A 110 -17.13 -6.60 -9.18
N ASN A 111 -18.11 -6.44 -8.29
CA ASN A 111 -18.09 -5.39 -7.28
C ASN A 111 -16.88 -5.51 -6.34
N ALA A 112 -16.53 -6.71 -5.92
CA ALA A 112 -15.35 -6.92 -5.09
C ALA A 112 -14.06 -6.55 -5.85
N LEU A 113 -13.92 -6.96 -7.11
CA LEU A 113 -12.75 -6.62 -7.93
C LEU A 113 -12.60 -5.10 -8.12
N VAL A 114 -13.69 -4.41 -8.47
CA VAL A 114 -13.71 -2.96 -8.65
C VAL A 114 -13.42 -2.24 -7.33
N LEU A 115 -14.04 -2.68 -6.23
CA LEU A 115 -13.80 -2.08 -4.93
C LEU A 115 -12.36 -2.28 -4.46
N SER A 116 -11.78 -3.46 -4.68
CA SER A 116 -10.37 -3.73 -4.39
C SER A 116 -9.43 -2.83 -5.19
N ALA A 117 -9.69 -2.63 -6.49
CA ALA A 117 -8.89 -1.73 -7.32
C ALA A 117 -9.00 -0.29 -6.81
N VAL A 118 -10.23 0.22 -6.64
CA VAL A 118 -10.45 1.58 -6.13
C VAL A 118 -9.84 1.81 -4.75
N ASN A 119 -9.85 0.81 -3.87
CA ASN A 119 -9.28 0.91 -2.53
C ASN A 119 -7.75 1.01 -2.51
N LEU A 120 -7.07 0.53 -3.56
CA LEU A 120 -5.61 0.58 -3.68
C LEU A 120 -5.12 1.94 -4.24
N LEU A 121 -5.95 2.62 -5.03
CA LEU A 121 -5.61 3.90 -5.66
C LEU A 121 -5.13 4.99 -4.69
N PRO A 122 -5.68 5.19 -3.47
CA PRO A 122 -5.18 6.21 -2.56
C PRO A 122 -3.71 6.01 -2.19
N ALA A 123 -3.29 4.78 -1.88
CA ALA A 123 -1.91 4.46 -1.53
C ALA A 123 -0.98 4.65 -2.73
N LEU A 124 -1.35 4.09 -3.89
CA LEU A 124 -0.60 4.25 -5.14
C LEU A 124 -0.44 5.72 -5.54
N SER A 125 -1.53 6.49 -5.43
CA SER A 125 -1.51 7.93 -5.73
C SER A 125 -0.62 8.68 -4.75
N TRP A 126 -0.69 8.35 -3.46
CA TRP A 126 0.13 8.97 -2.42
C TRP A 126 1.62 8.73 -2.65
N HIS A 127 2.02 7.47 -2.89
CA HIS A 127 3.40 7.12 -3.15
C HIS A 127 3.94 7.78 -4.44
N THR A 128 3.15 7.74 -5.51
CA THR A 128 3.50 8.34 -6.80
C THR A 128 3.66 9.86 -6.66
N PHE A 129 2.72 10.52 -5.96
CA PHE A 129 2.79 11.94 -5.68
C PHE A 129 4.05 12.30 -4.89
N ALA A 130 4.36 11.55 -3.83
CA ALA A 130 5.51 11.78 -2.97
C ALA A 130 6.86 11.63 -3.70
N ILE A 131 6.97 10.71 -4.67
CA ILE A 131 8.21 10.54 -5.44
C ILE A 131 8.32 11.52 -6.60
N TYR A 132 7.29 11.64 -7.44
CA TYR A 132 7.41 12.24 -8.78
C TYR A 132 6.91 13.68 -8.85
N ILE A 133 5.95 14.06 -8.00
CA ILE A 133 5.32 15.39 -8.05
C ILE A 133 5.87 16.29 -6.95
N LYS A 134 6.03 15.74 -5.74
CA LYS A 134 6.48 16.46 -4.53
C LYS A 134 7.61 15.74 -3.78
N PRO A 135 8.78 15.51 -4.42
CA PRO A 135 9.92 14.83 -3.81
C PRO A 135 10.51 15.57 -2.60
N GLU A 136 10.21 16.86 -2.41
CA GLU A 136 10.57 17.60 -1.20
C GLU A 136 9.91 17.04 0.08
N LEU A 137 8.77 16.35 -0.03
CA LEU A 137 8.07 15.79 1.11
C LEU A 137 8.85 14.67 1.79
N ILE A 138 9.58 13.87 1.01
CA ILE A 138 10.36 12.72 1.49
C ILE A 138 11.79 13.09 1.91
N GLN A 139 12.23 14.33 1.72
CA GLN A 139 13.58 14.78 2.11
C GLN A 139 13.64 15.12 3.61
N SER A 140 14.85 15.13 4.20
CA SER A 140 15.05 15.66 5.56
C SER A 140 14.92 17.19 5.57
N GLU A 141 14.46 17.78 6.69
CA GLU A 141 14.41 19.25 6.81
C GLU A 141 15.83 19.85 6.76
N ASP A 142 16.81 19.15 7.32
CA ASP A 142 18.23 19.55 7.32
C ASP A 142 18.85 19.55 5.91
N GLY A 143 18.46 18.59 5.06
CA GLY A 143 18.89 18.50 3.66
C GLY A 143 18.25 19.56 2.75
N LEU A 144 17.04 20.03 3.09
CA LEU A 144 16.37 21.13 2.39
C LEU A 144 16.98 22.49 2.73
N SER A 145 17.31 22.71 4.01
CA SER A 145 17.99 23.93 4.48
C SER A 145 19.35 24.13 3.80
N THR A 146 20.17 23.08 3.72
CA THR A 146 21.48 23.11 3.07
C THR A 146 21.40 23.33 1.55
N LYS A 147 20.42 22.77 0.85
CA LYS A 147 20.19 23.03 -0.58
C LYS A 147 19.68 24.44 -0.87
N SER A 148 18.83 25.00 0.00
CA SER A 148 18.33 26.38 -0.11
C SER A 148 19.49 27.37 0.01
N THR A 149 20.35 27.21 1.00
CA THR A 149 21.53 28.06 1.22
C THR A 149 22.52 28.04 0.05
N LYS A 150 22.65 26.91 -0.66
CA LYS A 150 23.50 26.80 -1.87
C LYS A 150 22.93 27.48 -3.12
N LYS A 151 21.62 27.80 -3.16
CA LYS A 151 21.01 28.50 -4.31
C LYS A 151 21.10 30.03 -4.21
N THR A 152 21.46 30.56 -3.04
CA THR A 152 21.47 32.00 -2.74
C THR A 152 22.87 32.62 -2.78
N LEU A 153 23.89 31.83 -3.15
CA LEU A 153 25.28 32.24 -3.39
C LEU A 153 25.60 32.05 -4.87
#